data_AF-Q49928-F1
#
_entry.id   AF-Q49928-F1
#
_cell.length_a   1.000
_cell.length_b   1.000
_cell.length_c   1.000
_cell.angle_alpha   90.00
_cell.angle_beta   90.00
_cell.angle_gamma   90.00
#
_symmetry.space_group_name_H-M   'P 1'
#
loop_
_entity.id
_entity.type
_entity.pdbx_description
1 polymer ?
#
loop_
_entity_poly.entity_id
_entity_poly.type
_entity_poly.pdbx_seq_one_letter_code
_entity_poly.pdbx_strand_id
1 'polypeptide(L)'
;MIYVDGSHFGDDVLADGITAWRLLEKGGILIFDDFLWPGYLRARANPAWAINLFLKYHAGEYKILNVSYQVILQKKLVFNDRVLTSLATVQYDDRRRFTKEFIKNLSSASQVMSGNMRPLER
;
A
#
# COMPACT_ATOMS: atom_id res chain seq x y z
N MET A 1 -21.91 -6.07 -2.26
CA MET A 1 -21.21 -5.40 -3.39
C MET A 1 -20.91 -3.98 -2.93
N ILE A 2 -19.71 -3.48 -3.20
CA ILE A 2 -19.31 -2.11 -2.86
C ILE A 2 -18.78 -1.47 -4.15
N TYR A 3 -19.20 -0.23 -4.40
CA TYR A 3 -18.81 0.57 -5.54
C TYR A 3 -18.06 1.80 -5.03
N VAL A 4 -16.83 2.00 -5.51
CA VAL A 4 -15.95 3.11 -5.13
C VAL A 4 -15.93 4.09 -6.30
N ASP A 5 -16.72 5.14 -6.15
CA ASP A 5 -16.87 6.27 -7.07
C ASP A 5 -17.18 7.49 -6.23
N GLY A 6 -16.19 8.36 -6.11
CA GLY A 6 -16.18 9.45 -5.16
C GLY A 6 -15.15 10.46 -5.59
N SER A 7 -14.16 10.72 -4.73
CA SER A 7 -13.04 11.58 -5.10
C SER A 7 -12.19 10.91 -6.19
N HIS A 8 -11.78 11.68 -7.21
CA HIS A 8 -10.80 11.20 -8.18
C HIS A 8 -9.36 11.30 -7.66
N PHE A 9 -9.14 11.77 -6.43
CA PHE A 9 -7.81 11.89 -5.85
C PHE A 9 -7.33 10.54 -5.34
N GLY A 10 -6.13 10.13 -5.77
CA GLY A 10 -5.60 8.79 -5.54
C GLY A 10 -5.52 8.38 -4.06
N ASP A 11 -5.23 9.31 -3.14
CA ASP A 11 -5.17 8.99 -1.71
C ASP A 11 -6.55 8.60 -1.17
N ASP A 12 -7.61 9.28 -1.63
CA ASP A 12 -8.99 9.00 -1.24
C ASP A 12 -9.45 7.66 -1.83
N VAL A 13 -9.20 7.42 -3.13
CA VAL A 13 -9.52 6.14 -3.81
C VAL A 13 -8.86 4.95 -3.11
N LEU A 14 -7.61 5.11 -2.66
CA LEU A 14 -6.89 4.07 -1.95
C LEU A 14 -7.51 3.83 -0.56
N ALA A 15 -7.80 4.89 0.19
CA ALA A 15 -8.40 4.79 1.52
C ALA A 15 -9.79 4.12 1.47
N ASP A 16 -10.61 4.52 0.50
CA ASP A 16 -11.92 3.93 0.25
C ASP A 16 -11.80 2.46 -0.16
N GLY A 17 -10.87 2.15 -1.07
CA GLY A 17 -10.59 0.78 -1.50
C GLY A 17 -10.20 -0.15 -0.35
N ILE A 18 -9.27 0.28 0.51
CA ILE A 18 -8.84 -0.50 1.69
C ILE A 18 -9.99 -0.70 2.66
N THR A 19 -10.76 0.36 2.95
CA THR A 19 -11.90 0.29 3.87
C THR A 19 -13.00 -0.63 3.33
N ALA A 20 -13.35 -0.45 2.06
CA ALA A 20 -14.30 -1.31 1.35
C ALA A 20 -13.85 -2.77 1.36
N TRP A 21 -12.57 -3.05 1.11
CA TRP A 21 -12.05 -4.41 1.13
C TRP A 21 -12.20 -5.06 2.51
N ARG A 22 -11.97 -4.34 3.61
CA ARG A 22 -12.15 -4.88 4.97
C ARG A 22 -13.60 -5.26 5.27
N LEU A 23 -14.55 -4.45 4.80
CA LEU A 23 -15.99 -4.68 4.99
C LEU A 23 -16.56 -5.76 4.07
N LEU A 24 -15.94 -5.97 2.90
CA LEU A 24 -16.45 -6.90 1.90
C LEU A 24 -16.27 -8.36 2.35
N GLU A 25 -17.35 -9.12 2.33
CA GLU A 25 -17.32 -10.56 2.60
C GLU A 25 -16.65 -11.35 1.45
N LYS A 26 -16.24 -12.59 1.74
CA LYS A 26 -15.74 -13.51 0.71
C LYS A 26 -16.81 -13.72 -0.37
N GLY A 27 -16.42 -13.66 -1.63
CA GLY A 27 -17.32 -13.74 -2.78
C GLY A 27 -17.97 -12.41 -3.16
N GLY A 28 -17.85 -11.38 -2.31
CA GLY A 28 -18.33 -10.04 -2.59
C GLY A 28 -17.58 -9.37 -3.74
N ILE A 29 -18.26 -8.42 -4.39
CA ILE A 29 -17.73 -7.64 -5.51
C ILE A 29 -17.33 -6.24 -5.04
N LEU A 30 -16.11 -5.83 -5.39
CA LEU A 30 -15.60 -4.47 -5.29
C LEU A 30 -15.44 -3.90 -6.69
N ILE A 31 -15.93 -2.69 -6.92
CA ILE A 31 -15.83 -1.97 -8.19
C ILE A 31 -15.12 -0.66 -7.92
N PHE A 32 -14.07 -0.35 -8.66
CA PHE A 32 -13.45 0.97 -8.71
C PHE A 32 -13.82 1.65 -10.03
N ASP A 33 -14.30 2.89 -9.95
CA ASP A 33 -14.48 3.74 -11.12
C ASP A 33 -13.18 4.44 -11.54
N ASP A 34 -13.21 5.10 -12.71
CA ASP A 34 -12.17 6.02 -13.19
C ASP A 34 -10.75 5.45 -13.38
N PHE A 35 -10.62 4.14 -13.62
CA PHE A 35 -9.32 3.52 -13.84
C PHE A 35 -8.56 4.11 -15.04
N LEU A 36 -9.28 4.57 -16.07
CA LEU A 36 -8.69 5.19 -17.27
C LEU A 36 -8.87 6.71 -17.31
N TRP A 37 -9.29 7.33 -16.20
CA TRP A 37 -9.50 8.78 -16.13
C TRP A 37 -8.16 9.54 -16.11
N PRO A 38 -7.92 10.51 -17.02
CA PRO A 38 -6.63 11.18 -17.18
C PRO A 38 -6.58 12.56 -16.51
N GLY A 39 -7.12 12.73 -15.29
CA GLY A 39 -7.40 14.07 -14.77
C GLY A 39 -6.22 14.86 -14.19
N TYR A 40 -5.26 14.23 -13.51
CA TYR A 40 -4.14 14.94 -12.87
C TYR A 40 -2.79 14.66 -13.54
N LEU A 41 -1.96 15.70 -13.67
CA LEU A 41 -0.59 15.58 -14.20
C LEU A 41 0.30 14.68 -13.32
N ARG A 42 0.14 14.77 -11.99
CA ARG A 42 0.89 13.93 -11.06
C ARG A 42 0.28 12.53 -11.06
N ALA A 43 1.00 11.53 -11.57
CA ALA A 43 0.52 10.14 -11.66
C ALA A 43 -0.12 9.64 -10.34
N ARG A 44 0.50 9.90 -9.19
CA ARG A 44 0.00 9.47 -7.86
C ARG A 44 -1.31 10.12 -7.41
N ALA A 45 -1.68 11.24 -8.02
CA ALA A 45 -2.96 11.88 -7.72
C ALA A 45 -4.14 11.21 -8.44
N ASN A 46 -3.90 10.31 -9.40
CA ASN A 46 -4.96 9.70 -10.19
C ASN A 46 -5.48 8.37 -9.61
N PRO A 47 -6.74 8.00 -9.89
CA PRO A 47 -7.33 6.73 -9.44
C PRO A 47 -6.55 5.51 -9.93
N ALA A 48 -6.07 5.56 -11.18
CA ALA A 48 -5.28 4.48 -11.78
C ALA A 48 -4.07 4.09 -10.91
N TRP A 49 -3.39 5.05 -10.29
CA TRP A 49 -2.25 4.77 -9.42
C TRP A 49 -2.68 4.05 -8.13
N ALA A 50 -3.74 4.53 -7.49
CA ALA A 50 -4.30 3.95 -6.27
C ALA A 50 -4.82 2.52 -6.51
N ILE A 51 -5.59 2.31 -7.58
CA ILE A 51 -6.13 1.01 -7.96
C ILE A 51 -4.99 0.02 -8.25
N ASN A 52 -3.96 0.43 -9.00
CA ASN A 52 -2.79 -0.42 -9.24
C ASN A 52 -2.03 -0.78 -7.96
N LEU A 53 -1.90 0.16 -7.01
CA LEU A 53 -1.28 -0.12 -5.71
C LEU A 53 -2.12 -1.10 -4.89
N PHE A 54 -3.44 -0.91 -4.85
CA PHE A 54 -4.39 -1.80 -4.19
C PHE A 54 -4.28 -3.24 -4.74
N LEU A 55 -4.26 -3.40 -6.07
CA LEU A 55 -4.11 -4.70 -6.74
C LEU A 55 -2.80 -5.39 -6.35
N LYS A 56 -1.69 -4.65 -6.28
CA LYS A 56 -0.40 -5.19 -5.82
C LYS A 56 -0.42 -5.59 -4.36
N TYR A 57 -1.05 -4.79 -3.51
CA TYR A 57 -1.15 -5.03 -2.08
C TYR A 57 -1.99 -6.27 -1.75
N HIS A 58 -3.12 -6.47 -2.44
CA HIS A 58 -4.01 -7.62 -2.28
C HIS A 58 -3.76 -8.74 -3.30
N ALA A 59 -2.51 -8.88 -3.78
CA ALA A 59 -2.17 -9.87 -4.80
C ALA A 59 -2.56 -11.29 -4.38
N GLY A 60 -3.31 -11.99 -5.24
CA GLY A 60 -3.80 -13.35 -4.99
C GLY A 60 -5.10 -13.45 -4.20
N GLU A 61 -5.56 -12.35 -3.58
CA GLU A 61 -6.78 -12.31 -2.75
C GLU A 61 -8.07 -12.10 -3.55
N TYR A 62 -7.96 -11.80 -4.85
CA TYR A 62 -9.09 -11.47 -5.71
C TYR A 62 -9.09 -12.24 -7.03
N LYS A 63 -10.26 -12.27 -7.68
CA LYS A 63 -10.44 -12.61 -9.09
C LYS A 63 -10.82 -11.34 -9.84
N ILE A 64 -10.13 -11.03 -10.93
CA ILE A 64 -10.52 -9.94 -11.83
C ILE A 64 -11.72 -10.41 -12.65
N LEU A 65 -12.81 -9.65 -12.61
CA LEU A 65 -14.00 -9.90 -13.43
C LEU A 65 -14.02 -9.00 -14.68
N ASN A 66 -13.52 -7.77 -14.58
CA ASN A 66 -13.40 -6.85 -15.70
C ASN A 66 -12.29 -5.80 -15.44
N VAL A 67 -11.64 -5.34 -16.51
CA VAL A 67 -10.73 -4.18 -16.53
C VAL A 67 -11.02 -3.39 -17.79
N SER A 68 -11.62 -2.23 -17.62
CA SER A 68 -11.85 -1.25 -18.68
C SER A 68 -11.72 0.15 -18.06
N TYR A 69 -12.66 1.05 -18.30
CA TYR A 69 -12.76 2.30 -17.53
C TYR A 69 -12.97 2.03 -16.03
N GLN A 70 -13.50 0.84 -15.70
CA GLN A 70 -13.71 0.36 -14.35
C GLN A 70 -12.90 -0.90 -14.08
N VAL A 71 -12.52 -1.11 -12.83
CA VAL A 71 -11.91 -2.37 -12.37
C VAL A 71 -12.87 -3.09 -11.44
N ILE A 72 -13.28 -4.30 -11.84
CA ILE A 72 -14.24 -5.12 -11.08
C ILE A 72 -13.52 -6.34 -10.53
N LEU A 73 -13.55 -6.48 -9.20
CA LEU A 73 -12.88 -7.53 -8.45
C LEU A 73 -13.89 -8.35 -7.65
N GLN A 74 -13.70 -9.66 -7.61
CA GLN A 74 -14.37 -10.55 -6.67
C GLN A 74 -13.38 -11.00 -5.59
N LYS A 75 -13.75 -10.83 -4.32
CA LYS A 75 -12.91 -11.23 -3.18
C LYS A 75 -12.90 -12.75 -3.00
N LYS A 76 -11.72 -13.34 -2.87
CA LYS A 76 -11.54 -14.80 -2.69
C LYS A 76 -11.33 -15.23 -1.24
N LEU A 77 -10.79 -14.34 -0.42
CA LEU A 77 -10.41 -14.65 0.97
C LEU A 77 -11.37 -13.99 1.96
N VAL A 78 -11.53 -14.61 3.13
CA VAL A 78 -12.18 -13.96 4.28
C VAL A 78 -11.16 -12.99 4.88
N PHE A 79 -11.56 -11.76 5.17
CA PHE A 79 -10.70 -10.85 5.93
C PHE A 79 -10.52 -11.39 7.35
N ASN A 80 -9.28 -11.56 7.79
CA ASN A 80 -8.97 -12.06 9.12
C ASN A 80 -7.98 -11.11 9.80
N ASP A 81 -8.49 -10.27 10.71
CA ASP A 81 -7.70 -9.30 11.49
C ASP A 81 -7.03 -9.96 12.72
N ARG A 82 -7.19 -11.28 12.89
CA ARG A 82 -6.57 -11.99 14.01
C ARG A 82 -5.08 -12.07 13.75
N VAL A 83 -4.30 -11.43 14.62
CA VAL A 83 -2.87 -11.72 14.75
C VAL A 83 -2.73 -13.24 14.93
N LEU A 84 -2.12 -13.90 13.94
CA LEU A 84 -1.80 -15.32 14.06
C LEU A 84 -0.81 -15.45 15.23
N THR A 85 -1.30 -15.91 16.38
CA THR A 85 -0.49 -16.12 17.59
C THR A 85 0.69 -17.06 17.32
N SER A 86 0.60 -17.91 16.29
CA SER A 86 1.68 -18.80 15.85
C SER A 86 2.81 -18.12 15.06
N LEU A 87 2.60 -16.93 14.48
CA LEU A 87 3.64 -16.14 13.79
C LEU A 87 4.35 -15.15 14.72
N ALA A 88 3.78 -14.86 15.90
CA ALA A 88 4.38 -13.97 16.87
C ALA A 88 5.77 -14.45 17.33
N THR A 89 6.03 -15.76 17.32
CA THR A 89 7.34 -16.32 17.66
C THR A 89 8.39 -16.14 16.56
N VAL A 90 8.00 -16.12 15.28
CA VAL A 90 8.92 -16.02 14.13
C VAL A 90 9.17 -14.56 13.73
N GLN A 91 8.13 -13.73 13.77
CA GLN A 91 8.19 -12.33 13.31
C GLN A 91 8.73 -11.35 14.35
N TYR A 92 8.74 -11.72 15.64
CA TYR A 92 9.36 -10.92 16.71
C TYR A 92 10.88 -10.84 16.55
N ASP A 93 11.52 -11.91 16.06
CA ASP A 93 12.97 -11.94 15.84
C ASP A 93 13.38 -11.10 14.62
N ASP A 94 12.58 -11.16 13.56
CA ASP A 94 12.83 -10.45 12.30
C ASP A 94 12.65 -8.92 12.42
N ARG A 95 11.63 -8.47 13.17
CA ARG A 95 11.42 -7.03 13.43
C ARG A 95 12.56 -6.39 14.22
N ARG A 96 13.16 -7.08 15.20
CA ARG A 96 14.36 -6.59 15.92
C ARG A 96 15.56 -6.48 15.00
N ARG A 97 15.71 -7.41 14.07
CA ARG A 97 16.82 -7.41 13.10
C ARG A 97 16.72 -6.21 12.17
N PHE A 98 15.54 -5.96 11.60
CA PHE A 98 15.28 -4.81 10.75
C PHE A 98 15.45 -3.47 11.49
N THR A 99 14.91 -3.32 12.72
CA THR A 99 15.09 -2.07 13.49
C THR A 99 16.55 -1.83 13.86
N LYS A 100 17.29 -2.86 14.26
CA LYS A 100 18.72 -2.73 14.56
C LYS A 100 19.53 -2.34 13.33
N GLU A 101 19.22 -2.92 12.18
CA GLU A 101 19.92 -2.65 10.92
C GLU A 101 19.60 -1.24 10.37
N PHE A 102 18.35 -0.82 10.46
CA PHE A 102 17.93 0.55 10.14
C PHE A 102 18.61 1.60 11.04
N ILE A 103 18.63 1.38 12.37
CA ILE A 103 19.30 2.29 13.31
C ILE A 103 20.82 2.31 13.09
N LYS A 104 21.44 1.15 12.86
CA LYS A 104 22.87 1.05 12.54
C LYS A 104 23.20 1.86 11.28
N ASN A 105 22.38 1.73 10.23
CA ASN A 105 22.59 2.47 8.98
C ASN A 105 22.42 3.98 9.15
N LEU A 106 21.51 4.43 10.02
CA LEU A 106 21.37 5.84 10.40
C LEU A 106 22.61 6.37 11.17
N SER A 107 23.17 5.58 12.09
CA SER A 107 24.38 5.98 12.83
C SER A 107 25.62 6.06 11.94
N SER A 108 25.77 5.13 10.98
CA SER A 108 26.87 5.14 10.01
C SER A 108 26.76 6.32 9.05
N ALA A 109 25.55 6.66 8.59
CA ALA A 109 25.31 7.83 7.75
C ALA A 109 25.65 9.16 8.48
N SER A 110 25.38 9.23 9.79
CA SER A 110 25.74 10.41 10.61
C SER A 110 27.25 10.58 10.79
N GLN A 111 28.03 9.50 10.87
CA GLN A 111 29.50 9.59 10.97
C GLN A 111 30.14 10.10 9.67
N VAL A 112 29.62 9.68 8.52
CA VAL A 112 30.10 10.13 7.19
C VAL A 112 29.81 11.62 6.96
N MET A 113 28.71 12.16 7.50
CA MET A 113 28.37 13.58 7.40
C MET A 113 29.20 14.49 8.34
N SER A 114 29.83 13.94 9.38
CA SER A 114 30.71 14.70 10.30
C SER A 114 32.18 14.78 9.86
N GLY A 115 32.59 13.99 8.85
CA GLY A 115 33.99 13.85 8.43
C GLY A 115 34.50 14.86 7.41
N ASN A 116 33.70 15.82 6.95
CA ASN A 116 34.05 16.74 5.85
C ASN A 116 33.96 18.24 6.20
N MET A 117 34.27 18.62 7.43
CA MET A 117 34.63 20.02 7.74
C MET A 117 36.15 20.14 7.87
N ARG A 118 36.82 20.51 6.76
CA ARG A 118 38.19 21.02 6.82
C ARG A 118 38.14 22.45 7.39
N PRO A 119 38.99 22.82 8.37
CA PRO A 119 39.07 24.19 8.81
C PRO A 119 39.55 25.06 7.66
N LEU A 120 38.85 26.18 7.40
CA LEU A 120 39.38 27.25 6.57
C LEU A 120 40.55 27.88 7.33
N GLU A 121 41.78 27.49 6.99
CA GLU A 121 42.96 28.25 7.40
C GLU A 121 42.99 29.61 6.65
N ARG A 122 43.47 30.61 7.39
CA ARG A 122 43.45 32.05 7.08
C ARG A 122 44.26 32.45 5.86
#